data_AF-N0DYC0-F1
#
_entry.id   AF-N0DYC0-F1
#
_cell.length_a   1.000
_cell.length_b   1.000
_cell.length_c   1.000
_cell.angle_alpha   90.00
_cell.angle_beta   90.00
_cell.angle_gamma   90.00
#
_symmetry.space_group_name_H-M   'P 1'
#
loop_
_entity.id
_entity.type
_entity.pdbx_description
1 polymer ?
#
loop_
_entity_poly.entity_id
_entity_poly.type
_entity_poly.pdbx_seq_one_letter_code
_entity_poly.pdbx_strand_id
1 'polypeptide(L)'
;MDMHAASGARWCQLRGFDTEVVGLFAWYTGAWFEADERGLLAELEEFDPPSEERLAALNLCDLATSPTGEGVTLPERIEEILRRYSAEHPVHRAVTRCQGELVLSCRRAITRPGLSEGWGLAAL
;
A
#
# COMPACT_ATOMS: atom_id res chain seq x y z
N MET A 1 17.52 -1.34 9.34
CA MET A 1 16.06 -1.34 9.53
C MET A 1 15.52 -0.60 8.33
N ASP A 2 15.02 -1.32 7.35
CA ASP A 2 14.69 -0.76 6.02
C ASP A 2 13.21 -1.04 5.74
N MET A 3 12.48 -0.04 5.23
CA MET A 3 11.06 -0.11 4.90
C MET A 3 10.90 0.12 3.42
N HIS A 4 10.41 -0.90 2.70
CA HIS A 4 10.39 -0.90 1.24
C HIS A 4 9.76 0.35 0.62
N ALA A 5 8.65 0.83 1.19
CA ALA A 5 7.96 2.05 0.76
C ALA A 5 8.87 3.30 0.82
N ALA A 6 9.48 3.58 1.98
CA ALA A 6 10.39 4.73 2.12
C ALA A 6 11.66 4.59 1.26
N SER A 7 12.25 3.39 1.17
CA SER A 7 13.42 3.16 0.32
C SER A 7 13.09 3.39 -1.16
N GLY A 8 11.91 2.95 -1.61
CA GLY A 8 11.38 3.21 -2.95
C GLY A 8 11.14 4.69 -3.22
N ALA A 9 10.54 5.40 -2.26
CA ALA A 9 10.30 6.85 -2.35
C ALA A 9 11.61 7.63 -2.48
N ARG A 10 12.61 7.31 -1.64
CA ARG A 10 13.96 7.89 -1.73
C ARG A 10 14.60 7.64 -3.08
N TRP A 11 14.47 6.41 -3.59
CA TRP A 11 14.98 6.08 -4.92
C TRP A 11 14.31 6.92 -6.00
N CYS A 12 12.98 7.03 -6.01
CA CYS A 12 12.25 7.87 -6.96
C CYS A 12 12.67 9.34 -6.87
N GLN A 13 12.81 9.87 -5.67
CA GLN A 13 13.23 11.26 -5.46
C GLN A 13 14.64 11.52 -6.04
N LEU A 14 15.60 10.62 -5.77
CA LEU A 14 16.97 10.71 -6.29
C LEU A 14 17.04 10.61 -7.82
N ARG A 15 16.04 10.00 -8.45
CA ARG A 15 15.94 9.85 -9.91
C ARG A 15 15.14 10.97 -10.58
N GLY A 16 14.66 11.94 -9.80
CA GLY A 16 13.95 13.12 -10.31
C GLY A 16 12.52 12.83 -10.76
N PHE A 17 11.87 11.82 -10.17
CA PHE A 17 10.44 11.60 -10.38
C PHE A 17 9.62 12.74 -9.77
N ASP A 18 8.41 12.91 -10.27
CA ASP A 18 7.45 13.88 -9.74
C ASP A 18 7.14 13.61 -8.26
N THR A 19 6.91 14.67 -7.48
CA THR A 19 6.61 14.60 -6.05
C THR A 19 5.41 13.72 -5.74
N GLU A 20 4.40 13.68 -6.61
CA GLU A 20 3.24 12.82 -6.44
C GLU A 20 3.60 11.34 -6.59
N VAL A 21 4.51 11.00 -7.52
CA VAL A 21 5.00 9.61 -7.67
C VAL A 21 5.83 9.21 -6.46
N VAL A 22 6.69 10.10 -5.95
CA VAL A 22 7.45 9.87 -4.71
C VAL A 22 6.50 9.62 -3.54
N GLY A 23 5.47 10.43 -3.39
CA GLY A 23 4.43 10.25 -2.38
C GLY A 23 3.69 8.92 -2.52
N LEU A 24 3.36 8.50 -3.74
CA LEU A 24 2.73 7.20 -3.96
C LEU A 24 3.60 6.03 -3.47
N PHE A 25 4.91 6.07 -3.69
CA PHE A 25 5.82 5.06 -3.15
C PHE A 25 5.95 5.13 -1.62
N ALA A 26 5.92 6.32 -1.04
CA ALA A 26 6.09 6.50 0.41
C ALA A 26 4.86 6.02 1.19
N TRP A 27 3.65 6.27 0.69
CA TRP A 27 2.42 6.22 1.48
C TRP A 27 1.52 5.01 1.20
N TYR A 28 1.84 4.15 0.22
CA TYR A 28 0.96 3.04 -0.19
C TYR A 28 0.89 1.88 0.83
N THR A 29 -0.19 1.10 0.72
CA THR A 29 -0.48 -0.16 1.44
C THR A 29 -0.19 -0.10 2.95
N GLY A 30 -0.63 0.98 3.59
CA GLY A 30 -0.53 1.11 5.05
C GLY A 30 0.89 1.42 5.54
N ALA A 31 1.77 1.96 4.69
CA ALA A 31 3.14 2.34 5.04
C ALA A 31 3.23 3.22 6.30
N TRP A 32 2.23 4.05 6.58
CA TRP A 32 2.16 4.81 7.84
C TRP A 32 2.19 3.91 9.08
N PHE A 33 1.40 2.83 9.08
CA PHE A 33 1.36 1.88 10.19
C PHE A 33 2.66 1.09 10.30
N GLU A 34 3.27 0.70 9.17
CA GLU A 34 4.57 0.04 9.20
C GLU A 34 5.68 0.97 9.71
N ALA A 35 5.66 2.25 9.31
CA ALA A 35 6.58 3.26 9.79
C ALA A 35 6.44 3.47 11.31
N ASP A 36 5.21 3.53 11.83
CA ASP A 36 4.94 3.57 13.28
C ASP A 36 5.53 2.34 14.00
N GLU A 37 5.27 1.14 13.49
CA GLU A 37 5.82 -0.13 14.03
C GLU A 37 7.35 -0.20 14.03
N ARG A 38 8.01 0.57 13.16
CA ARG A 38 9.47 0.63 13.02
C ARG A 38 10.10 1.86 13.68
N GLY A 39 9.30 2.82 14.17
CA GLY A 39 9.81 4.10 14.66
C GLY A 39 10.36 5.02 13.55
N LEU A 40 9.84 4.89 12.33
CA LEU A 40 10.28 5.60 11.12
C LEU A 40 9.30 6.68 10.65
N LEU A 41 8.34 7.11 11.48
CA LEU A 41 7.35 8.12 11.09
C LEU A 41 8.00 9.42 10.61
N ALA A 42 9.05 9.90 11.29
CA ALA A 42 9.78 11.09 10.88
C ALA A 42 10.41 10.95 9.48
N GLU A 43 10.88 9.75 9.11
CA GLU A 43 11.43 9.48 7.78
C GLU A 43 10.33 9.41 6.71
N LEU A 44 9.14 8.90 7.06
CA LEU A 44 7.99 8.88 6.17
C LEU A 44 7.48 10.31 5.89
N GLU A 45 7.43 11.14 6.94
CA GLU A 45 6.96 12.53 6.88
C GLU A 45 7.89 13.47 6.09
N GLU A 46 9.07 13.00 5.65
CA GLU A 46 9.91 13.70 4.67
C GLU A 46 9.27 13.75 3.27
N PHE A 47 8.29 12.89 2.99
CA PHE A 47 7.60 12.81 1.70
C PHE A 47 6.20 13.39 1.78
N ASP A 48 5.85 14.24 0.82
CA ASP A 48 4.47 14.76 0.73
C ASP A 48 3.47 13.61 0.49
N PRO A 49 2.31 13.61 1.19
CA PRO A 49 1.26 12.64 0.91
C PRO A 49 0.69 12.87 -0.50
N PRO A 50 0.50 11.80 -1.29
CA PRO A 50 -0.07 11.91 -2.63
C PRO A 50 -1.57 12.21 -2.57
N SER A 51 -2.20 12.43 -3.73
CA SER A 51 -3.66 12.54 -3.79
C SER A 51 -4.33 11.24 -3.30
N GLU A 52 -5.37 11.39 -2.47
CA GLU A 52 -6.11 10.25 -1.91
C GLU A 52 -6.65 9.31 -3.00
N GLU A 53 -7.06 9.87 -4.14
CA GLU A 53 -7.58 9.13 -5.28
C GLU A 53 -6.53 8.19 -5.89
N ARG A 54 -5.33 8.70 -6.17
CA ARG A 54 -4.25 7.90 -6.77
C ARG A 54 -3.68 6.92 -5.77
N LEU A 55 -3.61 7.30 -4.50
CA LEU A 55 -3.21 6.39 -3.43
C LEU A 55 -4.19 5.22 -3.30
N ALA A 56 -5.49 5.49 -3.33
CA ALA A 56 -6.51 4.45 -3.30
C ALA A 56 -6.39 3.50 -4.49
N ALA A 57 -6.15 4.04 -5.70
CA ALA A 57 -5.95 3.23 -6.90
C ALA A 57 -4.68 2.36 -6.80
N LEU A 58 -3.57 2.90 -6.30
CA LEU A 58 -2.34 2.14 -6.12
C LEU A 58 -2.49 1.05 -5.06
N ASN A 59 -3.12 1.35 -3.92
CA ASN A 59 -3.43 0.37 -2.88
C ASN A 59 -4.27 -0.78 -3.44
N LEU A 60 -5.25 -0.47 -4.28
CA LEU A 60 -6.05 -1.50 -4.95
C LEU A 60 -5.20 -2.37 -5.88
N CYS A 61 -4.36 -1.78 -6.72
CA CYS A 61 -3.48 -2.54 -7.62
C CYS A 61 -2.51 -3.46 -6.86
N ASP A 62 -1.90 -2.95 -5.79
CA ASP A 62 -0.97 -3.73 -4.94
C ASP A 62 -1.69 -4.86 -4.18
N LEU A 63 -2.89 -4.58 -3.67
CA LEU A 63 -3.63 -5.55 -2.87
C LEU A 63 -4.44 -6.56 -3.70
N ALA A 64 -4.72 -6.27 -4.97
CA ALA A 64 -5.36 -7.20 -5.91
C ALA A 64 -4.34 -8.09 -6.65
N THR A 65 -3.04 -7.95 -6.36
CA THR A 65 -1.98 -8.66 -7.07
C THR A 65 -1.09 -9.43 -6.08
N SER A 66 -0.90 -10.71 -6.33
CA SER A 66 0.05 -11.55 -5.59
C SER A 66 1.50 -11.17 -5.97
N PRO A 67 2.52 -11.61 -5.22
CA PRO A 67 3.91 -11.32 -5.55
C PRO A 67 4.40 -12.01 -6.83
N THR A 68 3.69 -13.05 -7.29
CA THR A 68 3.95 -13.71 -8.58
C THR A 68 3.21 -13.04 -9.74
N GLY A 69 2.42 -11.99 -9.47
CA GLY A 69 1.67 -11.25 -10.48
C GLY A 69 0.28 -11.81 -10.78
N GLU A 70 -0.16 -12.85 -10.07
CA GLU A 70 -1.50 -13.40 -10.20
C GLU A 70 -2.53 -12.51 -9.48
N GLY A 71 -3.72 -12.35 -10.06
CA GLY A 71 -4.83 -11.64 -9.44
C GLY A 71 -5.36 -12.39 -8.22
N VAL A 72 -5.57 -11.69 -7.11
CA VAL A 72 -6.08 -12.24 -5.85
C VAL A 72 -7.15 -11.32 -5.26
N THR A 73 -8.00 -11.86 -4.40
CA THR A 73 -8.92 -11.04 -3.63
C THR A 73 -8.21 -10.34 -2.47
N LEU A 74 -8.80 -9.24 -1.99
CA LEU A 74 -8.25 -8.48 -0.87
C LEU A 74 -8.14 -9.32 0.43
N PRO A 75 -9.15 -10.14 0.83
CA PRO A 75 -9.02 -11.02 1.98
C PRO A 75 -7.88 -12.04 1.81
N GLU A 76 -7.77 -12.68 0.63
CA GLU A 76 -6.68 -13.62 0.33
C GLU A 76 -5.32 -12.94 0.43
N ARG A 77 -5.19 -11.71 -0.09
CA ARG A 77 -3.95 -10.94 0.00
C ARG A 77 -3.57 -10.62 1.43
N ILE A 78 -4.52 -10.16 2.25
CA ILE A 78 -4.27 -9.83 3.66
C ILE A 78 -3.87 -11.10 4.44
N GLU A 79 -4.59 -12.20 4.25
CA GLU A 79 -4.25 -13.49 4.89
C GLU A 79 -2.86 -13.98 4.47
N GLU A 80 -2.52 -13.84 3.19
CA GLU A 80 -1.20 -14.20 2.68
C GLU A 80 -0.09 -13.39 3.37
N ILE A 81 -0.25 -12.07 3.50
CA ILE A 81 0.73 -11.21 4.17
C ILE A 81 0.91 -11.64 5.63
N LEU A 82 -0.19 -11.90 6.36
CA LEU A 82 -0.15 -12.35 7.74
C LEU A 82 0.46 -13.75 7.92
N ARG A 83 0.37 -14.61 6.90
CA ARG A 83 1.02 -15.93 6.89
C ARG A 83 2.51 -15.84 6.57
N ARG A 84 2.91 -14.91 5.70
CA ARG A 84 4.31 -14.72 5.27
C ARG A 84 5.19 -14.14 6.37
N TYR A 85 4.67 -13.17 7.11
CA TYR A 85 5.39 -12.50 8.18
C TYR A 85 4.97 -13.04 9.54
N SER A 86 5.94 -13.32 10.42
CA SER A 86 5.63 -13.73 11.80
C SER A 86 4.88 -12.62 12.55
N ALA A 87 4.14 -12.97 13.61
CA ALA A 87 3.39 -12.01 14.42
C ALA A 87 4.24 -10.86 15.00
N GLU A 88 5.53 -11.12 15.25
CA GLU A 88 6.49 -10.11 15.75
C GLU A 88 7.10 -9.23 14.66
N HIS A 89 6.78 -9.49 13.38
CA HIS A 89 7.30 -8.71 12.28
C HIS A 89 6.50 -7.40 12.14
N PRO A 90 7.15 -6.24 11.91
CA PRO A 90 6.47 -4.95 11.78
C PRO A 90 5.34 -4.94 10.75
N VAL A 91 5.57 -5.55 9.58
CA VAL A 91 4.52 -5.67 8.53
C VAL A 91 3.29 -6.43 9.02
N HIS A 92 3.48 -7.51 9.79
CA HIS A 92 2.35 -8.27 10.32
C HIS A 92 1.52 -7.39 11.25
N ARG A 93 2.16 -6.76 12.25
CA ARG A 93 1.47 -5.90 13.22
C ARG A 93 0.80 -4.69 12.55
N ALA A 94 1.48 -4.06 11.59
CA ALA A 94 0.94 -2.96 10.81
C ALA A 94 -0.32 -3.38 10.05
N VAL A 95 -0.25 -4.48 9.28
CA VAL A 95 -1.40 -4.99 8.51
C VAL A 95 -2.52 -5.41 9.44
N THR A 96 -2.25 -6.10 10.55
CA THR A 96 -3.28 -6.42 11.56
C THR A 96 -3.99 -5.17 12.08
N ARG A 97 -3.26 -4.05 12.28
CA ARG A 97 -3.83 -2.78 12.75
C ARG A 97 -4.64 -2.06 11.67
N CYS A 98 -4.24 -2.16 10.39
CA CYS A 98 -4.78 -1.31 9.32
C CYS A 98 -5.69 -2.02 8.30
N GLN A 99 -6.08 -3.28 8.54
CA GLN A 99 -6.91 -4.05 7.60
C GLN A 99 -8.18 -3.28 7.18
N GLY A 100 -8.84 -2.61 8.13
CA GLY A 100 -10.05 -1.84 7.88
C GLY A 100 -9.79 -0.65 6.94
N GLU A 101 -8.73 0.11 7.17
CA GLU A 101 -8.31 1.24 6.35
C GLU A 101 -7.94 0.80 4.93
N LEU A 102 -7.25 -0.34 4.78
CA LEU A 102 -6.92 -0.91 3.48
C LEU A 102 -8.19 -1.28 2.69
N VAL A 103 -9.16 -1.93 3.33
CA VAL A 103 -10.46 -2.25 2.72
C VAL A 103 -11.19 -0.98 2.29
N LEU A 104 -11.24 0.05 3.13
CA LEU A 104 -11.89 1.32 2.79
C LEU A 104 -11.18 2.02 1.62
N SER A 105 -9.84 2.01 1.60
CA SER A 105 -9.04 2.54 0.50
C SER A 105 -9.36 1.83 -0.81
N CYS A 106 -9.36 0.50 -0.84
CA CYS A 106 -9.69 -0.28 -2.03
C CYS A 106 -11.12 -0.01 -2.53
N ARG A 107 -12.10 0.08 -1.61
CA ARG A 107 -13.49 0.40 -1.97
C ARG A 107 -13.61 1.76 -2.64
N ARG A 108 -12.90 2.79 -2.14
CA ARG A 108 -12.89 4.12 -2.79
C ARG A 108 -12.45 4.03 -4.25
N ALA A 109 -11.40 3.26 -4.52
CA ALA A 109 -10.89 3.07 -5.88
C ALA A 109 -11.86 2.30 -6.79
N ILE A 110 -12.57 1.27 -6.29
CA ILE A 110 -13.53 0.49 -7.08
C ILE A 110 -14.76 1.31 -7.47
N THR A 111 -15.19 2.25 -6.62
CA THR A 111 -16.32 3.15 -6.95
C THR A 111 -16.02 4.17 -8.05
N ARG A 112 -14.79 4.22 -8.55
CA ARG A 112 -14.39 5.07 -9.67
C ARG A 112 -14.80 4.46 -11.02
N PRO A 113 -15.54 5.20 -11.87
CA PRO A 113 -15.82 4.77 -13.23
C PRO A 113 -14.53 4.45 -14.01
N GLY A 114 -14.45 3.25 -14.60
CA GLY A 114 -13.37 2.82 -15.49
C GLY A 114 -12.25 1.95 -14.88
N LEU A 115 -12.17 1.79 -13.55
CA LEU A 115 -11.25 0.83 -12.91
C LEU A 115 -11.89 -0.55 -12.70
N SER A 116 -13.20 -0.61 -12.49
CA SER A 116 -13.94 -1.87 -12.34
C SER A 116 -14.12 -2.64 -13.65
N GLU A 117 -14.15 -1.94 -14.79
CA GLU A 117 -14.31 -2.51 -16.12
C GLU A 117 -12.95 -2.97 -16.67
N GLY A 118 -12.66 -4.26 -16.56
CA GLY A 118 -11.48 -4.92 -17.15
C GLY A 118 -10.62 -5.71 -16.17
N TRP A 119 -10.74 -5.45 -14.86
CA TRP A 119 -9.86 -6.03 -13.84
C TRP A 119 -10.57 -7.03 -12.90
N GLY A 120 -11.84 -7.35 -13.12
CA GLY A 120 -12.57 -8.32 -12.29
C GLY A 120 -12.78 -7.88 -10.82
N LEU A 121 -12.47 -6.62 -10.50
CA LEU A 121 -12.54 -6.03 -9.15
C LEU A 121 -13.97 -5.90 -8.59
N ALA A 122 -14.99 -6.27 -9.38
CA ALA A 122 -16.39 -6.29 -8.97
C ALA A 122 -16.72 -7.37 -7.91
N ALA A 123 -15.77 -8.25 -7.59
CA ALA A 123 -15.92 -9.32 -6.60
C ALA A 123 -15.11 -9.09 -5.29
N LEU A 124 -14.51 -7.90 -5.11
CA LEU A 124 -13.85 -7.47 -3.87
C LEU A 124 -14.83 -6.79 -2.90
#